data_AF-A0ABD2LQL4-F1
#
_entry.id   AF-A0ABD2LQL4-F1
#
_cell.length_a   1.000
_cell.length_b   1.000
_cell.length_c   1.000
_cell.angle_alpha   90.00
_cell.angle_beta   90.00
_cell.angle_gamma   90.00
#
_symmetry.space_group_name_H-M   'P 1'
#
loop_
_entity.id
_entity.type
_entity.pdbx_description
1 polymer ?
#
loop_
_entity_poly.entity_id
_entity_poly.type
_entity_poly.pdbx_seq_one_letter_code
_entity_poly.pdbx_strand_id
1 'polypeptide(L)'
;MLATFARLSVQCVPPRTAPLFFFPSAPTPISLVQMHLIEQEMGEKAMYIPKFLRGSPLNKFYEYKALLETLGTQRDDQILDKFGRWLNAQTELIKSKYLEYDFESNETIPLFQKLRDEKTADYSQKTAEINSEMVLLITNPYLVAVDKIKQMLALLKTIPDKQCDQIANAWRQIRIEYAKSLIEKAQAATAAAAVEKEEQSKRRI
;
A
#
# COMPACT_ATOMS: atom_id res chain seq x y z
N MET A 1 -13.57 19.21 -18.57
CA MET A 1 -12.28 18.50 -18.63
C MET A 1 -12.44 17.03 -18.21
N LEU A 2 -13.30 16.27 -18.90
CA LEU A 2 -13.61 14.86 -18.57
C LEU A 2 -13.01 13.86 -19.57
N ALA A 3 -12.40 14.34 -20.65
CA ALA A 3 -12.03 13.53 -21.81
C ALA A 3 -10.58 12.99 -21.80
N THR A 4 -9.71 13.48 -20.90
CA THR A 4 -8.27 13.17 -20.98
C THR A 4 -7.87 11.90 -20.21
N PHE A 5 -8.71 11.40 -19.29
CA PHE A 5 -8.39 10.24 -18.44
C PHE A 5 -8.96 8.91 -18.93
N ALA A 6 -9.90 8.91 -19.88
CA ALA A 6 -10.37 7.67 -20.53
C ALA A 6 -9.27 6.96 -21.35
N ARG A 7 -8.08 7.57 -21.46
CA ARG A 7 -6.89 7.05 -22.13
C ARG A 7 -5.72 6.71 -21.22
N LEU A 8 -5.83 6.89 -19.90
CA LEU A 8 -4.93 6.17 -19.00
C LEU A 8 -5.44 4.74 -19.00
N SER A 9 -4.78 3.87 -19.77
CA SER A 9 -5.07 2.45 -19.71
C SER A 9 -5.04 2.05 -18.24
N VAL A 10 -6.14 1.48 -17.78
CA VAL A 10 -6.37 0.94 -16.42
C VAL A 10 -5.38 -0.21 -16.09
N GLN A 11 -4.32 -0.37 -16.88
CA GLN A 11 -3.31 -1.41 -16.80
C GLN A 11 -2.13 -0.99 -15.91
N CYS A 12 -1.71 0.28 -15.91
CA CYS A 12 -0.59 0.77 -15.10
C CYS A 12 -0.96 1.31 -13.72
N VAL A 13 -2.26 1.46 -13.45
CA VAL A 13 -2.77 2.05 -12.21
C VAL A 13 -3.20 0.94 -11.25
N PRO A 14 -2.89 1.04 -9.96
CA PRO A 14 -3.30 0.09 -8.94
C PRO A 14 -4.79 -0.28 -8.94
N PRO A 15 -5.15 -1.56 -8.78
CA PRO A 15 -6.47 -1.89 -8.28
C PRO A 15 -6.60 -1.50 -6.80
N ARG A 16 -7.78 -0.96 -6.44
CA ARG A 16 -8.18 -0.45 -5.11
C ARG A 16 -8.05 -1.44 -3.94
N THR A 17 -7.86 -2.73 -4.20
CA THR A 17 -7.88 -3.77 -3.18
C THR A 17 -6.60 -3.87 -2.36
N ALA A 18 -5.56 -3.09 -2.70
CA ALA A 18 -4.21 -3.32 -2.20
C ALA A 18 -3.33 -2.04 -2.11
N PRO A 19 -3.75 -0.97 -1.41
CA PRO A 19 -2.99 0.29 -1.39
C PRO A 19 -1.62 0.22 -0.70
N LEU A 20 -1.49 -0.60 0.36
CA LEU A 20 -0.21 -0.89 1.01
C LEU A 20 0.79 -1.61 0.09
N PHE A 21 0.30 -2.24 -0.98
CA PHE A 21 1.12 -2.99 -1.93
C PHE A 21 1.68 -2.11 -3.05
N PHE A 22 1.22 -0.87 -3.17
CA PHE A 22 1.68 0.05 -4.21
C PHE A 22 2.83 0.94 -3.79
N PHE A 23 2.97 1.13 -2.47
CA PHE A 23 4.04 1.92 -1.87
C PHE A 23 4.80 1.06 -0.86
N PRO A 24 5.36 -0.09 -1.27
CA PRO A 24 6.05 -0.98 -0.33
C PRO A 24 7.28 -0.30 0.29
N SER A 25 7.70 0.84 -0.23
CA SER A 25 8.86 1.60 0.26
C SER A 25 8.47 2.77 1.18
N ALA A 26 7.18 3.03 1.40
CA ALA A 26 6.71 4.10 2.26
C ALA A 26 6.06 3.54 3.55
N PRO A 27 6.29 4.17 4.71
CA PRO A 27 5.58 3.86 5.95
C PRO A 27 4.06 3.89 5.77
N THR A 28 3.34 3.04 6.51
CA THR A 28 1.87 2.89 6.44
C THR A 28 1.11 4.23 6.38
N PRO A 29 1.36 5.23 7.25
CA PRO A 29 0.67 6.52 7.18
C PRO A 29 0.85 7.25 5.84
N ILE A 30 2.06 7.21 5.28
CA ILE A 30 2.40 7.87 4.02
C ILE A 30 1.69 7.14 2.86
N SER A 31 1.72 5.81 2.86
CA SER A 31 1.01 4.97 1.88
C SER A 31 -0.50 5.23 1.86
N LEU A 32 -1.12 5.43 3.03
CA LEU A 32 -2.54 5.77 3.16
C LEU A 32 -2.86 7.15 2.58
N VAL A 33 -2.02 8.16 2.83
CA VAL A 33 -2.17 9.51 2.24
C VAL A 33 -2.00 9.47 0.73
N GLN A 34 -0.94 8.81 0.24
CA GLN A 34 -0.66 8.69 -1.19
C GLN A 34 -1.80 7.98 -1.94
N MET A 35 -2.37 6.92 -1.37
CA MET A 35 -3.56 6.27 -1.93
C MET A 35 -4.74 7.23 -2.02
N HIS A 36 -5.04 7.94 -0.95
CA HIS A 36 -6.17 8.88 -0.93
C HIS A 36 -6.05 9.94 -2.02
N LEU A 37 -4.86 10.51 -2.19
CA LEU A 37 -4.59 11.51 -3.22
C LEU A 37 -4.69 10.92 -4.63
N ILE A 38 -4.21 9.70 -4.87
CA ILE A 38 -4.40 9.01 -6.15
C ILE A 38 -5.89 8.80 -6.45
N GLU A 39 -6.69 8.37 -5.46
CA GLU A 39 -8.14 8.22 -5.64
C GLU A 39 -8.82 9.55 -6.00
N GLN A 40 -8.43 10.65 -5.34
CA GLN A 40 -8.94 11.97 -5.68
C GLN A 40 -8.61 12.37 -7.12
N GLU A 41 -7.37 12.18 -7.56
CA GLU A 41 -6.92 12.48 -8.92
C GLU A 41 -7.60 11.60 -9.98
N MET A 42 -7.96 10.35 -9.62
CA MET A 42 -8.73 9.44 -10.49
C MET A 42 -10.22 9.77 -10.54
N GLY A 43 -10.70 10.75 -9.79
CA GLY A 43 -12.12 11.09 -9.70
C GLY A 43 -12.96 10.02 -8.99
N GLU A 44 -12.31 9.20 -8.17
CA GLU A 44 -12.95 8.10 -7.47
C GLU A 44 -13.81 8.61 -6.31
N LYS A 45 -15.10 8.26 -6.33
CA LYS A 45 -16.09 8.79 -5.36
C LYS A 45 -16.12 8.04 -4.03
N ALA A 46 -15.70 6.78 -4.03
CA ALA A 46 -15.63 5.96 -2.83
C ALA A 46 -14.20 5.98 -2.26
N MET A 47 -14.07 6.49 -1.04
CA MET A 47 -12.82 6.51 -0.29
C MET A 47 -12.44 5.09 0.13
N TYR A 48 -11.16 4.72 -0.05
CA TYR A 48 -10.62 3.53 0.57
C TYR A 48 -10.75 3.59 2.10
N ILE A 49 -11.38 2.56 2.67
CA ILE A 49 -11.50 2.39 4.13
C ILE A 49 -10.45 1.36 4.59
N PRO A 50 -9.45 1.77 5.38
CA PRO A 50 -8.47 0.84 5.94
C PRO A 50 -9.11 -0.23 6.84
N LYS A 51 -8.50 -1.43 6.86
CA LYS A 51 -9.00 -2.56 7.65
C LYS A 51 -9.17 -2.20 9.14
N PHE A 52 -8.24 -1.44 9.70
CA PHE A 52 -8.27 -1.08 11.13
C PHE A 52 -9.48 -0.22 11.52
N LEU A 53 -10.10 0.48 10.56
CA LEU A 53 -11.32 1.25 10.79
C LEU A 53 -12.61 0.46 10.55
N ARG A 54 -12.57 -0.76 9.98
CA ARG A 54 -13.78 -1.54 9.71
C ARG A 54 -14.56 -1.83 11.01
N GLY A 55 -15.86 -1.56 10.95
CA GLY A 55 -16.77 -1.68 12.09
C GLY A 55 -16.69 -0.54 13.10
N SER A 56 -15.89 0.51 12.84
CA SER A 56 -15.89 1.71 13.67
C SER A 56 -17.16 2.54 13.46
N PRO A 57 -17.53 3.38 14.43
CA PRO A 57 -18.61 4.34 14.27
C PRO A 57 -18.39 5.30 13.09
N LEU A 58 -19.47 5.77 12.46
CA LEU A 58 -19.39 6.56 11.24
C LEU A 58 -18.52 7.83 11.37
N ASN A 59 -18.59 8.50 12.54
CA ASN A 59 -17.80 9.70 12.83
C ASN A 59 -16.29 9.45 12.76
N LYS A 60 -15.81 8.24 13.11
CA LYS A 60 -14.38 7.91 13.04
C LYS A 60 -13.86 7.84 11.61
N PHE A 61 -14.71 7.45 10.66
CA PHE A 61 -14.34 7.54 9.23
C PHE A 61 -14.26 8.99 8.77
N TYR A 62 -15.16 9.87 9.22
CA TYR A 62 -15.10 11.29 8.87
C TYR A 62 -13.89 11.99 9.49
N GLU A 63 -13.55 11.70 10.74
CA GLU A 63 -12.32 12.19 11.38
C GLU A 63 -11.08 11.75 10.59
N TYR A 64 -11.02 10.47 10.19
CA TYR A 64 -9.92 9.94 9.38
C TYR A 64 -9.85 10.60 7.99
N LYS A 65 -10.99 10.80 7.33
CA LYS A 65 -11.05 11.48 6.03
C LYS A 65 -10.55 12.92 6.13
N ALA A 66 -11.04 13.67 7.12
CA ALA A 66 -10.60 15.04 7.37
C ALA A 66 -9.09 15.10 7.66
N LEU A 67 -8.54 14.12 8.40
CA LEU A 67 -7.11 13.99 8.58
C LEU A 67 -6.40 13.87 7.21
N LEU A 68 -6.76 12.90 6.37
CA LEU A 68 -6.07 12.69 5.08
C LEU A 68 -6.11 13.93 4.18
N GLU A 69 -7.22 14.66 4.15
CA GLU A 69 -7.36 15.91 3.39
C GLU A 69 -6.34 16.98 3.86
N THR A 70 -6.02 17.02 5.16
CA THR A 70 -5.01 17.95 5.70
C THR A 70 -3.56 17.49 5.48
N LEU A 71 -3.35 16.19 5.25
CA LEU A 71 -2.02 15.60 5.11
C LEU A 71 -1.45 15.74 3.70
N GLY A 72 -2.27 16.02 2.69
CA GLY A 72 -1.83 16.12 1.30
C GLY A 72 -0.77 17.19 1.04
N THR A 73 -0.79 18.29 1.80
CA THR A 73 0.18 19.41 1.66
C THR A 73 1.37 19.28 2.61
N GLN A 74 1.55 18.13 3.25
CA GLN A 74 2.58 17.90 4.25
C GLN A 74 3.71 17.03 3.67
N ARG A 75 4.91 17.20 4.19
CA ARG A 75 6.03 16.28 3.96
C ARG A 75 5.92 15.03 4.83
N ASP A 76 6.73 14.02 4.53
CA ASP A 76 6.70 12.73 5.21
C ASP A 76 6.87 12.84 6.74
N ASP A 77 7.82 13.66 7.22
CA ASP A 77 8.04 13.90 8.66
C ASP A 77 6.78 14.45 9.35
N GLN A 78 6.12 15.40 8.70
CA GLN A 78 4.90 16.04 9.20
C GLN A 78 3.69 15.11 9.12
N ILE A 79 3.62 14.25 8.10
CA ILE A 79 2.59 13.22 7.97
C ILE A 79 2.69 12.25 9.14
N LEU A 80 3.89 11.74 9.42
CA LEU A 80 4.12 10.80 10.51
C LEU A 80 3.74 11.39 11.87
N ASP A 81 4.15 12.64 12.18
CA ASP A 81 3.80 13.31 13.43
C ASP A 81 2.28 13.52 13.58
N LYS A 82 1.63 14.11 12.56
CA LYS A 82 0.19 14.41 12.62
C LYS A 82 -0.66 13.16 12.67
N PHE A 83 -0.32 12.14 11.90
CA PHE A 83 -0.99 10.85 11.94
C PHE A 83 -0.82 10.18 13.31
N GLY A 84 0.40 10.19 13.86
CA GLY A 84 0.69 9.66 15.20
C GLY A 84 -0.13 10.35 16.29
N ARG A 85 -0.27 11.68 16.25
CA ARG A 85 -1.13 12.43 17.17
C ARG A 85 -2.59 12.06 17.04
N TRP A 86 -3.10 11.95 15.81
CA TRP A 86 -4.48 11.53 15.57
C TRP A 86 -4.74 10.12 16.11
N LEU A 87 -3.81 9.19 15.87
CA LEU A 87 -3.89 7.80 16.35
C LEU A 87 -3.88 7.74 17.89
N ASN A 88 -3.00 8.51 18.53
CA ASN A 88 -2.91 8.57 19.99
C ASN A 88 -4.18 9.10 20.66
N ALA A 89 -4.97 9.92 19.94
CA ALA A 89 -6.28 10.40 20.38
C ALA A 89 -7.43 9.41 20.15
N GLN A 90 -7.20 8.27 19.48
CA GLN A 90 -8.24 7.26 19.24
C GLN A 90 -8.48 6.36 20.46
N THR A 91 -9.53 5.54 20.38
CA THR A 91 -9.79 4.50 21.39
C THR A 91 -8.73 3.41 21.33
N GLU A 92 -8.52 2.71 22.44
CA GLU A 92 -7.58 1.58 22.50
C GLU A 92 -7.88 0.50 21.46
N LEU A 93 -9.17 0.26 21.15
CA LEU A 93 -9.57 -0.66 20.09
C LEU A 93 -9.04 -0.24 18.71
N ILE A 94 -9.16 1.04 18.35
CA ILE A 94 -8.67 1.54 17.05
C ILE A 94 -7.14 1.50 17.01
N LYS A 95 -6.48 1.88 18.11
CA LYS A 95 -5.01 1.81 18.22
C LYS A 95 -4.51 0.38 18.05
N SER A 96 -5.09 -0.58 18.76
CA SER A 96 -4.73 -2.00 18.65
C SER A 96 -4.92 -2.53 17.24
N LYS A 97 -6.07 -2.25 16.60
CA LYS A 97 -6.30 -2.65 15.21
C LYS A 97 -5.33 -1.98 14.23
N TYR A 98 -4.94 -0.73 14.48
CA TYR A 98 -3.94 -0.06 13.65
C TYR A 98 -2.57 -0.71 13.83
N LEU A 99 -2.14 -1.02 15.06
CA LEU A 99 -0.86 -1.67 15.32
C LEU A 99 -0.79 -3.04 14.64
N GLU A 100 -1.86 -3.83 14.70
CA GLU A 100 -1.97 -5.10 13.95
C GLU A 100 -1.84 -4.86 12.45
N TYR A 101 -2.58 -3.88 11.91
CA TYR A 101 -2.53 -3.53 10.50
C TYR A 101 -1.14 -3.04 10.04
N ASP A 102 -0.48 -2.22 10.85
CA ASP A 102 0.87 -1.70 10.58
C ASP A 102 1.92 -2.80 10.70
N PHE A 103 1.80 -3.69 11.68
CA PHE A 103 2.65 -4.87 11.83
C PHE A 103 2.51 -5.81 10.62
N GLU A 104 1.28 -6.16 10.23
CA GLU A 104 1.02 -6.95 9.02
C GLU A 104 1.62 -6.27 7.78
N SER A 105 1.52 -4.95 7.68
CA SER A 105 2.11 -4.18 6.57
C SER A 105 3.64 -4.30 6.58
N ASN A 106 4.27 -4.11 7.73
CA ASN A 106 5.73 -4.15 7.87
C ASN A 106 6.31 -5.57 7.69
N GLU A 107 5.58 -6.63 8.00
CA GLU A 107 6.01 -8.00 7.69
C GLU A 107 5.93 -8.33 6.20
N THR A 108 4.99 -7.69 5.49
CA THR A 108 4.67 -8.02 4.10
C THR A 108 5.44 -7.16 3.11
N ILE A 109 5.83 -5.96 3.52
CA ILE A 109 6.68 -5.02 2.76
C ILE A 109 7.99 -5.66 2.28
N PRO A 110 8.84 -6.28 3.12
CA PRO A 110 10.13 -6.83 2.67
C PRO A 110 9.96 -7.95 1.64
N LEU A 111 8.95 -8.81 1.83
CA LEU A 111 8.63 -9.86 0.88
C LEU A 111 8.19 -9.27 -0.47
N PHE A 112 7.37 -8.22 -0.43
CA PHE A 112 6.93 -7.53 -1.63
C PHE A 112 8.09 -6.85 -2.36
N GLN A 113 8.98 -6.16 -1.62
CA GLN A 113 10.18 -5.54 -2.18
C GLN A 113 11.05 -6.58 -2.87
N LYS A 114 11.31 -7.73 -2.22
CA LYS A 114 12.06 -8.84 -2.81
C LYS A 114 11.44 -9.33 -4.12
N LEU A 115 10.13 -9.61 -4.13
CA LEU A 115 9.42 -10.06 -5.33
C LEU A 115 9.43 -9.00 -6.44
N ARG A 116 9.37 -7.71 -6.09
CA ARG A 116 9.51 -6.60 -7.04
C ARG A 116 10.91 -6.59 -7.63
N ASP A 117 11.94 -6.66 -6.81
CA ASP A 117 13.33 -6.64 -7.28
C ASP A 117 13.61 -7.81 -8.22
N GLU A 118 13.16 -9.02 -7.88
CA GLU A 118 13.22 -10.21 -8.75
C GLU A 118 12.53 -9.98 -10.09
N LYS A 119 11.33 -9.38 -10.10
CA LYS A 119 10.59 -9.10 -11.34
C LYS A 119 11.16 -7.94 -12.13
N THR A 120 11.78 -6.97 -11.47
CA THR A 120 12.46 -5.86 -12.16
C THR A 120 13.73 -6.31 -12.86
N ALA A 121 14.33 -7.44 -12.50
CA ALA A 121 15.46 -8.01 -13.24
C ALA A 121 15.07 -8.43 -14.67
N ASP A 122 13.79 -8.78 -14.89
CA ASP A 122 13.25 -9.16 -16.20
C ASP A 122 12.82 -7.94 -17.05
N TYR A 123 12.98 -6.72 -16.52
CA TYR A 123 12.56 -5.50 -17.19
C TYR A 123 13.48 -5.12 -18.35
N SER A 124 12.89 -4.49 -19.38
CA SER A 124 13.72 -3.72 -20.31
C SER A 124 14.43 -2.59 -19.54
N GLN A 125 15.61 -2.17 -19.99
CA GLN A 125 16.33 -1.05 -19.36
C GLN A 125 15.43 0.17 -19.16
N LYS A 126 14.60 0.50 -20.16
CA LYS A 126 13.65 1.63 -20.06
C LYS A 126 12.61 1.43 -18.96
N THR A 127 12.12 0.21 -18.78
CA THR A 127 11.14 -0.14 -17.75
C THR A 127 11.79 -0.08 -16.35
N ALA A 128 13.05 -0.50 -16.24
CA ALA A 128 13.82 -0.38 -15.00
C ALA A 128 14.04 1.09 -14.60
N GLU A 129 14.41 1.96 -15.53
CA GLU A 129 14.54 3.41 -15.30
C GLU A 129 13.24 4.03 -14.77
N ILE A 130 12.10 3.75 -15.42
CA ILE A 130 10.78 4.24 -15.00
C ILE A 130 10.44 3.75 -13.60
N ASN A 131 10.73 2.48 -13.31
CA ASN A 131 10.50 1.90 -11.99
C ASN A 131 11.33 2.60 -10.91
N SER A 132 12.62 2.86 -11.17
CA SER A 132 13.51 3.58 -10.24
C SER A 132 13.04 5.01 -10.00
N GLU A 133 12.63 5.74 -11.04
CA GLU A 133 12.09 7.09 -10.91
C GLU A 133 10.81 7.11 -10.06
N MET A 134 9.91 6.15 -10.28
CA MET A 134 8.73 5.97 -9.43
C MET A 134 9.10 5.73 -7.96
N VAL A 135 10.10 4.89 -7.67
CA VAL A 135 10.57 4.68 -6.28
C VAL A 135 11.07 5.97 -5.66
N LEU A 136 11.93 6.70 -6.38
CA LEU A 136 12.51 7.95 -5.89
C LEU A 136 11.42 8.98 -5.57
N LEU A 137 10.38 9.09 -6.39
CA LEU A 137 9.24 9.99 -6.12
C LEU A 137 8.47 9.57 -4.86
N ILE A 138 8.20 8.28 -4.70
CA ILE A 138 7.46 7.73 -3.55
C ILE A 138 8.20 8.01 -2.24
N THR A 139 9.52 7.77 -2.24
CA THR A 139 10.36 7.80 -1.03
C THR A 139 11.03 9.14 -0.76
N ASN A 140 10.81 10.17 -1.60
CA ASN A 140 11.43 11.48 -1.42
C ASN A 140 10.88 12.19 -0.17
N PRO A 141 11.64 12.37 0.92
CA PRO A 141 11.10 12.95 2.15
C PRO A 141 10.89 14.48 2.05
N TYR A 142 11.47 15.13 1.03
CA TYR A 142 11.46 16.58 0.88
C TYR A 142 10.27 17.10 0.08
N LEU A 143 9.61 16.25 -0.70
CA LEU A 143 8.40 16.59 -1.43
C LEU A 143 7.17 16.45 -0.53
N VAL A 144 6.25 17.40 -0.64
CA VAL A 144 4.92 17.24 -0.06
C VAL A 144 4.13 16.18 -0.82
N ALA A 145 3.21 15.49 -0.14
CA ALA A 145 2.51 14.33 -0.71
C ALA A 145 1.79 14.63 -2.03
N VAL A 146 1.11 15.77 -2.15
CA VAL A 146 0.42 16.16 -3.39
C VAL A 146 1.37 16.34 -4.57
N ASP A 147 2.58 16.86 -4.34
CA ASP A 147 3.56 17.06 -5.40
C ASP A 147 4.19 15.73 -5.82
N LYS A 148 4.39 14.79 -4.88
CA LYS A 148 4.76 13.41 -5.22
C LYS A 148 3.76 12.78 -6.18
N ILE A 149 2.46 12.86 -5.85
CA ILE A 149 1.41 12.26 -6.67
C ILE A 149 1.30 12.93 -8.03
N LYS A 150 1.39 14.27 -8.11
CA LYS A 150 1.41 14.97 -9.40
C LYS A 150 2.58 14.54 -10.29
N GLN A 151 3.78 14.43 -9.72
CA GLN A 151 4.97 13.98 -10.46
C GLN A 151 4.84 12.52 -10.89
N MET A 152 4.34 11.64 -10.02
CA MET A 152 4.06 10.25 -10.37
C MET A 152 3.04 10.14 -11.51
N LEU A 153 1.94 10.88 -11.45
CA LEU A 153 0.93 10.88 -12.51
C LEU A 153 1.46 11.46 -13.82
N ALA A 154 2.34 12.46 -13.75
CA ALA A 154 3.03 12.97 -14.93
C ALA A 154 3.95 11.89 -15.55
N LEU A 155 4.74 11.21 -14.74
CA LEU A 155 5.59 10.10 -15.18
C LEU A 155 4.75 8.99 -15.83
N LEU A 156 3.67 8.54 -15.19
CA LEU A 156 2.76 7.51 -15.72
C LEU A 156 2.20 7.88 -17.11
N LYS A 157 1.92 9.16 -17.38
CA LYS A 157 1.43 9.61 -18.69
C LYS A 157 2.49 9.56 -19.80
N THR A 158 3.77 9.45 -19.45
CA THR A 158 4.87 9.39 -20.42
C THR A 158 5.34 7.96 -20.72
N ILE A 159 4.81 6.97 -19.99
CA ILE A 159 5.17 5.56 -20.16
C ILE A 159 4.56 5.04 -21.47
N PRO A 160 5.35 4.50 -22.42
CA PRO A 160 4.81 3.87 -23.61
C PRO A 160 4.07 2.57 -23.28
N ASP A 161 3.04 2.23 -24.06
CA ASP A 161 2.15 1.07 -23.82
C ASP A 161 2.90 -0.23 -23.53
N LYS A 162 3.99 -0.51 -24.27
CA LYS A 162 4.82 -1.70 -24.07
C LYS A 162 5.43 -1.77 -22.66
N GLN A 163 5.98 -0.66 -22.17
CA GLN A 163 6.51 -0.58 -20.81
C GLN A 163 5.38 -0.66 -19.79
N CYS A 164 4.22 -0.07 -20.11
CA CYS A 164 3.04 -0.14 -19.25
C CYS A 164 2.56 -1.58 -19.05
N ASP A 165 2.48 -2.37 -20.12
CA ASP A 165 2.10 -3.78 -20.06
C ASP A 165 3.09 -4.62 -19.25
N GLN A 166 4.40 -4.36 -19.39
CA GLN A 166 5.43 -5.04 -18.60
C GLN A 166 5.27 -4.77 -17.10
N ILE A 167 5.09 -3.50 -16.73
CA ILE A 167 4.86 -3.06 -15.36
C ILE A 167 3.57 -3.72 -14.83
N ALA A 168 2.46 -3.63 -15.58
CA ALA A 168 1.18 -4.21 -15.21
C ALA A 168 1.25 -5.73 -14.98
N ASN A 169 1.95 -6.44 -15.86
CA ASN A 169 2.13 -7.89 -15.74
C ASN A 169 2.98 -8.26 -14.52
N ALA A 170 4.06 -7.54 -14.27
CA ALA A 170 4.89 -7.75 -13.09
C ALA A 170 4.10 -7.52 -11.80
N TRP A 171 3.32 -6.44 -11.71
CA TRP A 171 2.41 -6.21 -10.57
C TRP A 171 1.38 -7.33 -10.39
N ARG A 172 0.88 -7.92 -11.49
CA ARG A 172 -0.01 -9.08 -11.41
C ARG A 172 0.72 -10.30 -10.83
N GLN A 173 1.91 -10.61 -11.32
CA GLN A 173 2.70 -11.75 -10.85
C GLN A 173 3.11 -11.60 -9.38
N ILE A 174 3.59 -10.42 -8.97
CA ILE A 174 3.96 -10.16 -7.57
C ILE A 174 2.78 -10.42 -6.64
N ARG A 175 1.57 -9.98 -7.00
CA ARG A 175 0.36 -10.22 -6.19
C ARG A 175 -0.01 -11.70 -6.09
N ILE A 176 0.20 -12.46 -7.16
CA ILE A 176 -0.03 -13.91 -7.17
C ILE A 176 0.96 -14.62 -6.24
N GLU A 177 2.26 -14.32 -6.38
CA GLU A 177 3.30 -14.93 -5.53
C GLU A 177 3.14 -14.54 -4.06
N TYR A 178 2.78 -13.29 -3.79
CA TYR A 178 2.45 -12.85 -2.45
C TYR A 178 1.24 -13.60 -1.87
N ALA A 179 0.15 -13.75 -2.64
CA ALA A 179 -1.01 -14.50 -2.17
C ALA A 179 -0.68 -15.97 -1.86
N LYS A 180 0.17 -16.61 -2.68
CA LYS A 180 0.67 -17.97 -2.40
C LYS A 180 1.45 -18.02 -1.09
N SER A 181 2.35 -17.07 -0.87
CA SER A 181 3.15 -17.01 0.36
C SER A 181 2.30 -16.90 1.64
N LEU A 182 1.16 -16.19 1.57
CA LEU A 182 0.22 -16.10 2.69
C LEU A 182 -0.47 -17.44 2.96
N ILE A 183 -0.86 -18.16 1.91
CA ILE A 183 -1.47 -19.49 2.03
C ILE A 183 -0.47 -20.47 2.65
N GLU A 184 0.78 -20.48 2.18
CA GLU A 184 1.85 -21.33 2.71
C GLU A 184 2.14 -21.03 4.18
N LYS A 185 2.23 -19.75 4.56
CA LYS A 185 2.38 -19.33 5.97
C LYS A 185 1.21 -19.81 6.83
N ALA A 186 -0.03 -19.67 6.36
CA ALA A 186 -1.21 -20.10 7.10
C ALA A 186 -1.25 -21.62 7.29
N GLN A 187 -0.87 -22.39 6.26
CA GLN A 187 -0.76 -23.85 6.34
C GLN A 187 0.33 -24.28 7.33
N ALA A 188 1.51 -23.65 7.27
CA ALA A 188 2.60 -23.94 8.21
C ALA A 188 2.22 -23.64 9.65
N ALA A 189 1.54 -22.50 9.91
CA ALA A 189 1.05 -22.15 11.25
C ALA A 189 0.01 -23.17 11.76
N THR A 190 -0.87 -23.64 10.89
CA THR A 190 -1.88 -24.66 11.23
C THR A 190 -1.23 -26.00 11.57
N ALA A 191 -0.22 -26.42 10.81
CA ALA A 191 0.54 -27.64 11.06
C ALA A 191 1.33 -27.56 12.37
N ALA A 192 1.99 -26.43 12.65
CA ALA A 192 2.72 -26.20 13.89
C ALA A 192 1.79 -26.27 15.13
N ALA A 193 0.62 -25.65 15.06
CA ALA A 193 -0.37 -25.68 16.15
C ALA A 193 -0.93 -27.10 16.40
N ALA A 194 -1.03 -27.94 15.36
CA ALA A 194 -1.44 -29.34 15.49
C ALA A 194 -0.38 -30.18 16.22
N VAL A 195 0.91 -30.00 15.86
CA VAL A 195 2.04 -30.66 16.53
C VAL A 195 2.13 -30.24 18.00
N GLU A 196 1.98 -28.95 18.30
CA GLU A 196 2.04 -28.45 19.67
C GLU A 196 0.89 -28.98 20.54
N LYS A 197 -0.33 -29.10 19.99
CA LYS A 197 -1.46 -29.73 20.68
C LYS A 197 -1.22 -31.21 20.96
N GLU A 198 -0.62 -31.93 20.02
CA GLU A 198 -0.30 -33.36 20.19
C GLU A 198 0.78 -33.55 21.28
N GLU A 199 1.83 -32.72 21.29
CA GLU A 199 2.85 -32.75 22.34
C GLU A 199 2.29 -32.38 23.72
N GLN A 200 1.45 -31.34 23.82
CA GLN A 200 0.80 -30.97 25.07
C GLN A 200 -0.13 -32.07 25.59
N SER A 201 -0.81 -32.80 24.70
CA SER A 201 -1.63 -33.96 25.08
C SER A 201 -0.77 -35.10 25.62
N LYS A 202 0.42 -35.33 25.05
CA LYS A 202 1.36 -36.37 25.50
C LYS A 202 2.01 -36.04 26.86
N ARG A 203 2.17 -34.74 27.20
CA ARG A 203 2.75 -34.27 28.47
C ARG A 203 1.76 -34.20 29.64
N ARG A 204 0.46 -34.43 29.39
CA ARG A 204 -0.61 -34.42 30.41
C ARG A 204 -1.01 -35.82 30.90
N ILE A 205 -0.33 -36.86 30.40
CA ILE A 205 -0.42 -38.26 30.85
C ILE A 205 0.82 -38.54 31.69
#